data_AF-A0A0P6WXC0-F1
#
_entry.id   AF-A0A0P6WXC0-F1
#
_cell.length_a   1.000
_cell.length_b   1.000
_cell.length_c   1.000
_cell.angle_alpha   90.00
_cell.angle_beta   90.00
_cell.angle_gamma   90.00
#
_symmetry.space_group_name_H-M   'P 1'
#
loop_
_entity.id
_entity.type
_entity.pdbx_description
1 polymer ?
#
loop_
_entity_poly.entity_id
_entity_poly.type
_entity_poly.pdbx_seq_one_letter_code
_entity_poly.pdbx_strand_id
1 'polypeptide(L)'
;MSTLSNIFTLTGLTLDEAIQQLDQELPAGAYKAVPGAVDLTDIDPNWMRKTLNHVFGLCGYGWGYEYDPANLEYRYESRTNARGNEYGVWSAVLTHLKFWYRLQNDTASVTHVCSIHASGASENANIAYAMKGAITNALGNAVSNIGFQESVYLGLRSHKDFAPNGNGKVTPQPAPKPTLAPAVASAEPAETPAPVAELADPGQTVIHFGKMKDKTIAEVWKSGPAGQGWVRWAANTDGKGYDPQGKPEGIHLQRMARAFLSLQSAYAG
;
A
#
# COMPACT_ATOMS: atom_id res chain seq x y z
N MET A 1 -32.97 12.80 13.10
CA MET A 1 -31.54 12.86 13.49
C MET A 1 -30.89 11.61 12.92
N SER A 2 -29.85 11.80 12.11
CA SER A 2 -29.49 10.92 10.98
C SER A 2 -28.97 9.54 11.35
N THR A 3 -29.40 8.54 10.60
CA THR A 3 -29.02 7.11 10.63
C THR A 3 -27.55 6.81 10.28
N LEU A 4 -26.71 7.83 10.11
CA LEU A 4 -25.30 7.71 9.72
C LEU A 4 -24.35 7.61 10.94
N SER A 5 -24.80 7.99 12.13
CA SER A 5 -23.96 8.02 13.35
C SER A 5 -23.47 6.65 13.84
N ASN A 6 -24.02 5.57 13.28
CA ASN A 6 -23.74 4.20 13.69
C ASN A 6 -23.10 3.38 12.56
N ILE A 7 -22.47 4.03 11.59
CA ILE A 7 -21.77 3.38 10.47
C ILE A 7 -20.27 3.61 10.62
N PHE A 8 -19.53 2.51 10.54
CA PHE A 8 -18.09 2.47 10.71
C PHE A 8 -17.42 1.76 9.54
N THR A 9 -16.16 2.05 9.33
CA THR A 9 -15.26 1.23 8.52
C THR A 9 -14.92 -0.07 9.28
N LEU A 10 -14.38 -1.07 8.57
CA LEU A 10 -13.94 -2.30 9.24
C LEU A 10 -12.76 -2.10 10.20
N THR A 11 -12.04 -0.97 10.10
CA THR A 11 -10.98 -0.60 11.05
C THR A 11 -11.51 0.17 12.26
N GLY A 12 -12.82 0.42 12.33
CA GLY A 12 -13.48 1.06 13.46
C GLY A 12 -13.63 2.58 13.35
N LEU A 13 -13.18 3.20 12.26
CA LEU A 13 -13.39 4.64 12.04
C LEU A 13 -14.86 4.94 11.74
N THR A 14 -15.39 6.01 12.32
CA THR A 14 -16.64 6.62 11.86
C THR A 14 -16.50 7.12 10.41
N LEU A 15 -17.62 7.39 9.73
CA LEU A 15 -17.57 7.96 8.38
C LEU A 15 -16.86 9.32 8.33
N ASP A 16 -17.07 10.17 9.34
CA ASP A 16 -16.43 11.49 9.39
C ASP A 16 -14.92 11.37 9.57
N GLU A 17 -14.45 10.48 10.45
CA GLU A 17 -13.02 10.18 10.61
C GLU A 17 -12.43 9.57 9.34
N ALA A 18 -13.15 8.66 8.67
CA ALA A 18 -12.71 8.08 7.41
C ALA A 18 -12.50 9.14 6.32
N ILE A 19 -13.43 10.08 6.19
CA ILE A 19 -13.32 11.22 5.24
C ILE A 19 -12.10 12.09 5.58
N GLN A 20 -11.92 12.43 6.86
CA GLN A 20 -10.75 13.21 7.29
C GLN A 20 -9.41 12.50 7.00
N GLN A 21 -9.36 11.18 7.18
CA GLN A 21 -8.17 10.37 6.89
C GLN A 21 -7.91 10.25 5.39
N LEU A 22 -8.95 10.15 4.56
CA LEU A 22 -8.83 10.11 3.11
C LEU A 22 -8.28 11.42 2.54
N ASP A 23 -8.64 12.56 3.13
CA ASP A 23 -8.13 13.87 2.73
C ASP A 23 -6.89 14.33 3.53
N GLN A 24 -6.32 13.50 4.41
CA GLN A 24 -5.14 13.89 5.18
C GLN A 24 -3.95 14.23 4.27
N GLU A 25 -3.22 15.28 4.59
CA GLU A 25 -2.02 15.67 3.83
C GLU A 25 -1.00 14.54 3.82
N LEU A 26 -0.53 14.18 2.63
CA LEU A 26 0.49 13.15 2.47
C LEU A 26 1.88 13.78 2.62
N PRO A 27 2.91 12.99 2.98
CA PRO A 27 4.27 13.50 3.04
C PRO A 27 4.71 14.08 1.69
N ALA A 28 5.58 15.10 1.69
CA ALA A 28 6.02 15.79 0.48
C ALA A 28 6.50 14.84 -0.66
N GLY A 29 7.16 13.73 -0.30
CA GLY A 29 7.61 12.71 -1.27
C GLY A 29 6.49 11.87 -1.91
N ALA A 30 5.23 12.06 -1.50
CA ALA A 30 4.06 11.44 -2.11
C ALA A 30 3.62 12.15 -3.40
N TYR A 31 3.95 13.43 -3.53
CA TYR A 31 3.53 14.27 -4.65
C TYR A 31 4.61 14.26 -5.73
N LYS A 32 4.21 13.99 -6.98
CA LYS A 32 5.07 13.99 -8.16
C LYS A 32 4.57 15.02 -9.15
N ALA A 33 5.48 15.82 -9.69
CA ALA A 33 5.15 16.72 -10.80
C ALA A 33 4.92 15.90 -12.07
N VAL A 34 3.84 16.22 -12.80
CA VAL A 34 3.60 15.64 -14.13
C VAL A 34 4.39 16.42 -15.18
N PRO A 35 5.37 15.80 -15.89
CA PRO A 35 6.14 16.51 -16.90
C PRO A 35 5.27 16.97 -18.07
N GLY A 36 5.31 18.26 -18.39
CA GLY A 36 4.64 18.84 -19.57
C GLY A 36 3.16 19.19 -19.40
N ALA A 37 2.53 18.81 -18.28
CA ALA A 37 1.21 19.32 -17.90
C ALA A 37 1.41 20.39 -16.83
N VAL A 38 1.22 21.66 -17.21
CA VAL A 38 1.39 22.78 -16.29
C VAL A 38 0.41 22.59 -15.13
N ASP A 39 0.94 22.56 -13.92
CA ASP A 39 0.20 22.60 -12.65
C ASP A 39 -0.60 21.33 -12.25
N LEU A 40 -0.31 20.16 -12.80
CA LEU A 40 -0.88 18.88 -12.33
C LEU A 40 0.04 18.17 -11.31
N THR A 41 -0.54 17.82 -10.16
CA THR A 41 0.07 16.94 -9.15
C THR A 41 -0.38 15.50 -9.39
N ASP A 42 0.55 14.57 -9.56
CA ASP A 42 0.28 13.14 -9.47
C ASP A 42 0.64 12.63 -8.07
N ILE A 43 -0.16 11.72 -7.52
CA ILE A 43 0.04 11.17 -6.18
C ILE A 43 0.55 9.75 -6.35
N ASP A 44 1.65 9.40 -5.68
CA ASP A 44 2.18 8.04 -5.77
C ASP A 44 1.08 7.04 -5.35
N PRO A 45 0.71 6.10 -6.26
CA PRO A 45 -0.37 5.14 -6.01
C PRO A 45 -0.18 4.29 -4.76
N ASN A 46 1.06 4.14 -4.28
CA ASN A 46 1.34 3.39 -3.06
C ASN A 46 0.82 4.12 -1.81
N TRP A 47 0.83 5.46 -1.80
CA TRP A 47 0.23 6.22 -0.70
C TRP A 47 -1.28 6.06 -0.67
N MET A 48 -1.94 6.12 -1.83
CA MET A 48 -3.36 5.81 -1.94
C MET A 48 -3.69 4.43 -1.37
N ARG A 49 -2.95 3.38 -1.77
CA ARG A 49 -3.15 2.02 -1.24
C ARG A 49 -2.94 1.95 0.28
N LYS A 50 -1.94 2.67 0.80
CA LYS A 50 -1.66 2.74 2.24
C LYS A 50 -2.81 3.40 3.00
N THR A 51 -3.32 4.53 2.51
CA THR A 51 -4.46 5.23 3.11
C THR A 51 -5.71 4.37 3.08
N LEU A 52 -6.04 3.75 1.94
CA LEU A 52 -7.20 2.85 1.84
C LEU A 52 -7.07 1.64 2.78
N ASN A 53 -5.87 1.07 2.91
CA ASN A 53 -5.63 -0.01 3.87
C ASN A 53 -5.81 0.42 5.32
N HIS A 54 -5.45 1.66 5.64
CA HIS A 54 -5.63 2.24 6.97
C HIS A 54 -7.11 2.53 7.26
N VAL A 55 -7.82 3.09 6.28
CA VAL A 55 -9.21 3.52 6.43
C VAL A 55 -10.19 2.36 6.39
N PHE A 56 -10.04 1.43 5.43
CA PHE A 56 -11.01 0.36 5.22
C PHE A 56 -10.50 -1.02 5.65
N GLY A 57 -9.21 -1.19 5.88
CA GLY A 57 -8.57 -2.49 6.13
C GLY A 57 -7.93 -3.07 4.87
N LEU A 58 -7.43 -4.30 4.92
CA LEU A 58 -6.64 -4.87 3.82
C LEU A 58 -7.43 -4.93 2.50
N CYS A 59 -6.76 -4.58 1.39
CA CYS A 59 -7.28 -4.82 0.03
C CYS A 59 -7.68 -6.30 -0.17
N GLY A 60 -8.84 -6.53 -0.76
CA GLY A 60 -9.48 -7.85 -0.89
C GLY A 60 -10.39 -8.21 0.30
N TYR A 61 -10.30 -7.50 1.42
CA TYR A 61 -11.17 -7.71 2.58
C TYR A 61 -12.04 -6.49 2.89
N GLY A 62 -11.41 -5.36 3.21
CA GLY A 62 -12.10 -4.12 3.57
C GLY A 62 -12.45 -3.24 2.39
N TRP A 63 -11.64 -3.31 1.34
CA TRP A 63 -11.87 -2.65 0.07
C TRP A 63 -11.24 -3.46 -1.04
N GLY A 64 -11.55 -3.14 -2.29
CA GLY A 64 -10.93 -3.77 -3.44
C GLY A 64 -11.38 -3.13 -4.73
N TYR A 65 -10.94 -3.71 -5.83
CA TYR A 65 -11.42 -3.34 -7.15
C TYR A 65 -11.42 -4.56 -8.05
N GLU A 66 -12.33 -4.53 -9.00
CA GLU A 66 -12.55 -5.59 -9.99
C GLU A 66 -12.65 -4.94 -11.36
N TYR A 67 -12.16 -5.65 -12.37
CA TYR A 67 -12.38 -5.31 -13.77
C TYR A 67 -12.36 -6.58 -14.59
N ASP A 68 -13.12 -6.58 -15.68
CA ASP A 68 -13.05 -7.63 -16.69
C ASP A 68 -11.90 -7.30 -17.65
N PRO A 69 -10.99 -8.25 -17.97
CA PRO A 69 -10.02 -8.08 -19.03
C PRO A 69 -10.62 -7.62 -20.37
N ALA A 70 -11.88 -7.93 -20.67
CA ALA A 70 -12.60 -7.45 -21.85
C ALA A 70 -12.82 -5.93 -21.86
N ASN A 71 -12.77 -5.27 -20.71
CA ASN A 71 -12.88 -3.81 -20.59
C ASN A 71 -11.54 -3.09 -20.84
N LEU A 72 -10.48 -3.83 -21.16
CA LEU A 72 -9.14 -3.28 -21.37
C LEU A 72 -8.81 -3.26 -22.86
N GLU A 73 -8.82 -2.06 -23.43
CA GLU A 73 -8.50 -1.82 -24.83
C GLU A 73 -7.05 -1.36 -24.99
N TYR A 74 -6.42 -1.79 -26.09
CA TYR A 74 -5.05 -1.42 -26.44
C TYR A 74 -4.99 -0.84 -27.85
N ARG A 75 -4.20 0.20 -28.03
CA ARG A 75 -3.87 0.78 -29.33
C ARG A 75 -2.38 1.03 -29.41
N TYR A 76 -1.77 0.71 -30.55
CA TYR A 76 -0.39 1.06 -30.85
C TYR A 76 -0.37 2.17 -31.88
N GLU A 77 0.43 3.19 -31.62
CA GLU A 77 0.64 4.34 -32.50
C GLU A 77 2.13 4.59 -32.68
N SER A 78 2.56 4.85 -33.92
CA SER A 78 3.87 5.44 -34.19
C SER A 78 3.73 6.96 -34.13
N ARG A 79 4.58 7.62 -33.34
CA ARG A 79 4.60 9.07 -33.18
C ARG A 79 5.97 9.60 -33.55
N THR A 80 6.03 10.81 -34.09
CA THR A 80 7.30 11.48 -34.41
C THR A 80 7.58 12.54 -33.36
N ASN A 81 8.78 12.53 -32.78
CA ASN A 81 9.19 13.56 -31.83
C ASN A 81 9.60 14.86 -32.55
N ALA A 82 9.80 15.94 -31.79
CA ALA A 82 10.21 17.24 -32.33
C ALA A 82 11.55 17.23 -33.12
N ARG A 83 12.33 16.15 -33.01
CA ARG A 83 13.60 15.95 -33.74
C ARG A 83 13.43 15.07 -34.99
N GLY A 84 12.20 14.72 -35.37
CA GLY A 84 11.92 13.90 -36.55
C GLY A 84 12.11 12.39 -36.34
N ASN A 85 12.40 11.92 -35.13
CA ASN A 85 12.56 10.49 -34.86
C ASN A 85 11.20 9.86 -34.56
N GLU A 86 10.92 8.72 -35.18
CA GLU A 86 9.76 7.90 -34.86
C GLU A 86 9.96 7.10 -33.56
N TYR A 87 8.91 6.98 -32.76
CA TYR A 87 8.85 6.14 -31.58
C TYR A 87 7.44 5.56 -31.42
N GLY A 88 7.39 4.31 -30.95
CA GLY A 88 6.13 3.63 -30.68
C GLY A 88 5.55 3.97 -29.32
N VAL A 89 4.24 4.12 -29.26
CA VAL A 89 3.48 4.33 -28.02
C VAL A 89 2.31 3.35 -27.97
N TRP A 90 2.17 2.64 -26.86
CA TRP A 90 0.96 1.91 -26.51
C TRP A 90 0.04 2.81 -25.68
N SER A 91 -1.21 2.93 -26.11
CA SER A 91 -2.30 3.49 -25.32
C SER A 91 -3.14 2.34 -24.78
N ALA A 92 -3.34 2.31 -23.46
CA ALA A 92 -4.23 1.37 -22.80
C ALA A 92 -5.40 2.14 -22.17
N VAL A 93 -6.62 1.66 -22.40
CA VAL A 93 -7.85 2.25 -21.86
C VAL A 93 -8.62 1.17 -21.12
N LEU A 94 -8.79 1.35 -19.81
CA LEU A 94 -9.69 0.56 -19.00
C LEU A 94 -11.05 1.29 -18.96
N THR A 95 -12.02 0.78 -19.70
CA THR A 95 -13.34 1.40 -19.85
C THR A 95 -14.20 1.26 -18.61
N HIS A 96 -13.98 0.22 -17.81
CA HIS A 96 -14.75 -0.04 -16.60
C HIS A 96 -13.97 -0.80 -15.53
N LEU A 97 -13.82 -0.14 -14.38
CA LEU A 97 -13.33 -0.67 -13.11
C LEU A 97 -14.42 -0.44 -12.05
N LYS A 98 -14.70 -1.47 -11.24
CA LYS A 98 -15.55 -1.37 -10.06
C LYS A 98 -14.67 -1.36 -8.82
N PHE A 99 -14.53 -0.21 -8.19
CA PHE A 99 -13.99 -0.10 -6.84
C PHE A 99 -15.10 -0.43 -5.84
N TRP A 100 -14.75 -1.11 -4.75
CA TRP A 100 -15.68 -1.40 -3.66
C TRP A 100 -15.02 -1.25 -2.30
N TYR A 101 -15.81 -0.95 -1.29
CA TYR A 101 -15.39 -0.86 0.11
C TYR A 101 -16.52 -1.29 1.05
N ARG A 102 -16.14 -1.77 2.23
CA ARG A 102 -17.06 -2.30 3.23
C ARG A 102 -17.20 -1.34 4.39
N LEU A 103 -18.45 -1.18 4.82
CA LEU A 103 -18.83 -0.48 6.03
C LEU A 103 -19.62 -1.45 6.89
N GLN A 104 -19.61 -1.25 8.20
CA GLN A 104 -20.37 -2.04 9.17
C GLN A 104 -21.18 -1.10 10.05
N ASN A 105 -22.31 -1.57 10.55
CA ASN A 105 -23.02 -0.85 11.60
C ASN A 105 -22.54 -1.27 13.00
N ASP A 106 -22.94 -0.50 14.01
CA ASP A 106 -22.62 -0.72 15.43
C ASP A 106 -23.03 -2.11 15.95
N THR A 107 -23.91 -2.81 15.24
CA THR A 107 -24.36 -4.17 15.58
C THR A 107 -23.43 -5.26 15.02
N ALA A 108 -22.32 -4.91 14.35
CA ALA A 108 -21.28 -5.77 13.75
C ALA A 108 -21.78 -6.90 12.81
N SER A 109 -23.09 -6.98 12.60
CA SER A 109 -23.79 -8.09 11.94
C SER A 109 -24.28 -7.72 10.54
N VAL A 110 -24.30 -6.43 10.21
CA VAL A 110 -24.65 -5.94 8.87
C VAL A 110 -23.44 -5.24 8.26
N THR A 111 -22.90 -5.87 7.21
CA THR A 111 -21.85 -5.29 6.37
C THR A 111 -22.47 -4.74 5.10
N HIS A 112 -22.30 -3.44 4.88
CA HIS A 112 -22.67 -2.77 3.64
C HIS A 112 -21.48 -2.77 2.68
N VAL A 113 -21.71 -3.19 1.44
CA VAL A 113 -20.71 -3.09 0.36
C VAL A 113 -21.09 -1.92 -0.53
N CYS A 114 -20.29 -0.87 -0.49
CA CYS A 114 -20.42 0.29 -1.36
C CYS A 114 -19.53 0.10 -2.59
N SER A 115 -19.92 0.65 -3.74
CA SER A 115 -19.12 0.55 -4.96
C SER A 115 -19.18 1.80 -5.82
N ILE A 116 -18.05 2.10 -6.47
CA ILE A 116 -17.89 3.21 -7.40
C ILE A 116 -17.30 2.67 -8.69
N HIS A 117 -17.85 3.13 -9.80
CA HIS A 117 -17.39 2.74 -11.13
C HIS A 117 -16.54 3.87 -11.73
N ALA A 118 -15.44 3.50 -12.38
CA ALA A 118 -14.54 4.45 -12.99
C ALA A 118 -13.86 3.86 -14.23
N SER A 119 -13.29 4.75 -15.03
CA SER A 119 -12.44 4.42 -16.17
C SER A 119 -11.08 5.09 -16.00
N GLY A 120 -10.08 4.58 -16.72
CA GLY A 120 -8.74 5.13 -16.70
C GLY A 120 -7.99 4.82 -17.99
N ALA A 121 -7.07 5.70 -18.36
CA ALA A 121 -6.25 5.53 -19.55
C ALA A 121 -4.81 5.88 -19.22
N SER A 122 -3.86 5.26 -19.93
CA SER A 122 -2.45 5.58 -19.80
C SER A 122 -1.70 5.20 -21.08
N GLU A 123 -0.67 5.97 -21.37
CA GLU A 123 0.20 5.75 -22.51
C GLU A 123 1.63 5.42 -22.05
N ASN A 124 2.27 4.48 -22.74
CA ASN A 124 3.66 4.13 -22.48
C ASN A 124 4.29 3.44 -23.69
N ALA A 125 5.62 3.53 -23.84
CA ALA A 125 6.35 2.75 -24.83
C ALA A 125 6.24 1.22 -24.58
N ASN A 126 5.95 0.81 -23.34
CA ASN A 126 5.73 -0.59 -22.97
C ASN A 126 4.25 -0.84 -22.62
N ILE A 127 3.63 -1.81 -23.31
CA ILE A 127 2.22 -2.18 -23.12
C ILE A 127 1.87 -2.54 -21.66
N ALA A 128 2.76 -3.22 -20.94
CA ALA A 128 2.50 -3.62 -19.56
C ALA A 128 2.49 -2.42 -18.60
N TYR A 129 3.29 -1.40 -18.88
CA TYR A 129 3.26 -0.15 -18.10
C TYR A 129 2.05 0.71 -18.47
N ALA A 130 1.65 0.76 -19.74
CA ALA A 130 0.40 1.41 -20.16
C ALA A 130 -0.81 0.77 -19.45
N MET A 131 -0.92 -0.56 -19.45
CA MET A 131 -1.98 -1.28 -18.72
C MET A 131 -1.99 -0.94 -17.22
N LYS A 132 -0.83 -1.03 -16.55
CA LYS A 132 -0.73 -0.73 -15.12
C LYS A 132 -1.14 0.71 -14.82
N GLY A 133 -0.75 1.65 -15.68
CA GLY A 133 -1.15 3.05 -15.59
C GLY A 133 -2.66 3.23 -15.73
N ALA A 134 -3.28 2.59 -16.72
CA ALA A 134 -4.73 2.68 -16.94
C ALA A 134 -5.54 2.18 -15.73
N ILE A 135 -5.15 1.03 -15.16
CA ILE A 135 -5.77 0.48 -13.94
C ILE A 135 -5.60 1.44 -12.76
N THR A 136 -4.39 1.99 -12.60
CA THR A 136 -4.08 2.89 -11.49
C THR A 136 -4.85 4.20 -11.59
N ASN A 137 -4.95 4.76 -12.79
CA ASN A 137 -5.74 5.97 -13.06
C ASN A 137 -7.24 5.73 -12.82
N ALA A 138 -7.77 4.58 -13.24
CA ALA A 138 -9.16 4.22 -12.97
C ALA A 138 -9.44 4.08 -11.47
N LEU A 139 -8.52 3.46 -10.72
CA LEU A 139 -8.63 3.35 -9.27
C LEU A 139 -8.54 4.72 -8.59
N GLY A 140 -7.61 5.57 -9.01
CA GLY A 140 -7.48 6.95 -8.51
C GLY A 140 -8.76 7.76 -8.73
N ASN A 141 -9.34 7.67 -9.93
CA ASN A 141 -10.63 8.28 -10.26
C ASN A 141 -11.77 7.74 -9.39
N ALA A 142 -11.83 6.43 -9.13
CA ALA A 142 -12.87 5.87 -8.26
C ALA A 142 -12.73 6.35 -6.81
N VAL A 143 -11.49 6.43 -6.31
CA VAL A 143 -11.17 6.74 -4.92
C VAL A 143 -11.26 8.25 -4.63
N SER A 144 -11.06 9.12 -5.63
CA SER A 144 -11.34 10.55 -5.46
C SER A 144 -12.82 10.84 -5.18
N ASN A 145 -13.75 10.00 -5.69
CA ASN A 145 -15.19 10.13 -5.41
C ASN A 145 -15.58 9.81 -3.95
N ILE A 146 -14.69 9.23 -3.15
CA ILE A 146 -14.90 9.06 -1.69
C ILE A 146 -14.11 10.06 -0.84
N GLY A 147 -13.54 11.11 -1.46
CA GLY A 147 -12.83 12.18 -0.75
C GLY A 147 -11.32 11.94 -0.59
N PHE A 148 -10.73 10.97 -1.29
CA PHE A 148 -9.28 10.82 -1.26
C PHE A 148 -8.58 12.03 -1.88
N GLN A 149 -7.82 12.75 -1.07
CA GLN A 149 -7.08 13.94 -1.46
C GLN A 149 -7.97 15.00 -2.14
N GLU A 150 -9.23 15.10 -1.74
CA GLU A 150 -10.21 16.06 -2.26
C GLU A 150 -9.66 17.49 -2.28
N SER A 151 -8.99 17.93 -1.22
CA SER A 151 -8.46 19.29 -1.15
C SER A 151 -7.29 19.55 -2.11
N VAL A 152 -6.62 18.51 -2.64
CA VAL A 152 -5.68 18.67 -3.77
C VAL A 152 -6.46 18.97 -5.05
N TYR A 153 -7.56 18.24 -5.31
CA TYR A 153 -8.41 18.47 -6.49
C TYR A 153 -9.17 19.79 -6.44
N LEU A 154 -9.49 20.29 -5.25
CA LEU A 154 -10.06 21.63 -5.04
C LEU A 154 -9.02 22.76 -5.12
N GLY A 155 -7.73 22.44 -5.31
CA GLY A 155 -6.65 23.42 -5.39
C GLY A 155 -6.31 24.10 -4.06
N LEU A 156 -6.76 23.54 -2.93
CA LEU A 156 -6.44 24.02 -1.58
C LEU A 156 -5.04 23.57 -1.13
N ARG A 157 -4.45 22.56 -1.81
CA ARG A 157 -3.07 22.08 -1.61
C ARG A 157 -2.42 21.82 -2.96
N SER A 158 -1.18 22.29 -3.17
CA SER A 158 -0.47 22.14 -4.44
C SER A 158 0.92 21.51 -4.27
N HIS A 159 1.41 20.81 -5.29
CA HIS A 159 2.82 20.41 -5.36
C HIS A 159 3.79 21.60 -5.38
N LYS A 160 3.31 22.82 -5.71
CA LYS A 160 4.12 24.06 -5.62
C LYS A 160 4.50 24.42 -4.18
N ASP A 161 3.68 24.01 -3.22
CA ASP A 161 3.95 24.21 -1.79
C ASP A 161 5.09 23.28 -1.32
N PHE A 162 5.39 22.24 -2.10
CA PHE A 162 6.43 21.25 -1.86
C PHE A 162 7.55 21.40 -2.90
N ALA A 163 8.40 22.42 -2.72
CA ALA A 163 9.48 22.73 -3.65
C ALA A 163 10.36 21.51 -4.01
N PRO A 164 10.81 21.38 -5.28
CA PRO A 164 11.70 20.33 -5.70
C PRO A 164 13.14 20.68 -5.29
N ASN A 165 13.46 20.57 -4.02
CA ASN A 165 14.85 20.61 -3.56
C ASN A 165 15.28 19.21 -3.10
N GLY A 166 16.35 18.73 -3.74
CA GLY A 166 16.71 17.32 -3.84
C GLY A 166 17.09 16.63 -2.54
N ASN A 167 17.16 15.29 -2.58
CA ASN A 167 17.88 14.43 -1.64
C ASN A 167 17.80 14.82 -0.15
N GLY A 168 16.64 15.29 0.31
CA GLY A 168 16.37 15.52 1.72
C GLY A 168 16.14 14.20 2.43
N LYS A 169 17.06 13.82 3.32
CA LYS A 169 16.83 12.78 4.34
C LYS A 169 15.50 13.04 5.02
N VAL A 170 14.58 12.09 4.90
CA VAL A 170 13.35 12.07 5.68
C VAL A 170 13.73 11.76 7.13
N THR A 171 13.77 12.77 7.99
CA THR A 171 13.64 12.56 9.43
C THR A 171 12.16 12.37 9.73
N PRO A 172 11.72 11.21 10.24
CA PRO A 172 10.34 11.02 10.65
C PRO A 172 10.01 12.00 11.79
N GLN A 173 9.04 12.87 11.57
CA GLN A 173 8.38 13.58 12.64
C GLN A 173 7.58 12.56 13.45
N PRO A 174 7.75 12.48 14.78
CA PRO A 174 7.05 11.50 15.61
C PRO A 174 5.54 11.70 15.53
N ALA A 175 4.81 10.62 15.31
CA ALA A 175 3.35 10.60 15.47
C ALA A 175 2.99 10.98 16.93
N PRO A 176 1.92 11.75 17.15
CA PRO A 176 1.42 11.98 18.50
C PRO A 176 1.03 10.65 19.15
N LYS A 177 1.53 10.42 20.38
CA LYS A 177 1.22 9.25 21.21
C LYS A 177 -0.30 9.13 21.42
N PRO A 178 -0.91 7.97 21.12
CA PRO A 178 -2.24 7.66 21.63
C PRO A 178 -2.20 7.62 23.15
N THR A 179 -3.06 8.41 23.79
CA THR A 179 -3.27 8.37 25.24
C THR A 179 -4.33 7.30 25.51
N LEU A 180 -3.97 6.23 26.23
CA LEU A 180 -4.95 5.26 26.76
C LEU A 180 -4.77 5.15 28.27
N ALA A 181 -5.87 5.32 28.98
CA ALA A 181 -6.10 4.88 30.36
C ALA A 181 -7.54 4.32 30.42
N PRO A 182 -7.89 3.47 31.41
CA PRO A 182 -7.12 2.44 32.10
C PRO A 182 -7.71 1.02 31.89
N ALA A 183 -6.93 0.02 32.31
CA ALA A 183 -7.15 -1.42 32.19
C ALA A 183 -8.45 -1.96 32.80
N VAL A 184 -9.00 -3.01 32.17
CA VAL A 184 -9.95 -3.96 32.78
C VAL A 184 -9.38 -5.38 32.62
N ALA A 185 -9.64 -6.20 33.64
CA ALA A 185 -8.88 -7.35 34.10
C ALA A 185 -8.87 -8.61 33.21
N SER A 186 -7.82 -9.42 33.44
CA SER A 186 -7.58 -10.77 32.93
C SER A 186 -8.74 -11.76 33.15
N ALA A 187 -8.93 -12.62 32.15
CA ALA A 187 -9.25 -14.04 32.36
C ALA A 187 -8.56 -14.87 31.26
N GLU A 188 -7.88 -15.93 31.68
CA GLU A 188 -7.17 -16.95 30.88
C GLU A 188 -7.90 -18.32 31.08
N PRO A 189 -7.53 -19.44 30.42
CA PRO A 189 -7.81 -19.84 29.02
C PRO A 189 -8.57 -21.19 28.91
N ALA A 190 -9.10 -21.53 27.72
CA ALA A 190 -9.19 -22.92 27.23
C ALA A 190 -9.46 -23.06 25.71
N GLU A 191 -8.50 -23.70 25.04
CA GLU A 191 -8.57 -24.70 23.95
C GLU A 191 -9.18 -24.40 22.56
N THR A 192 -8.28 -24.49 21.57
CA THR A 192 -8.47 -24.74 20.13
C THR A 192 -8.96 -26.19 19.87
N PRO A 193 -9.55 -26.48 18.70
CA PRO A 193 -8.74 -27.22 17.71
C PRO A 193 -8.84 -26.72 16.25
N ALA A 194 -7.71 -26.98 15.58
CA ALA A 194 -7.20 -26.65 14.23
C ALA A 194 -8.00 -27.29 13.05
N PRO A 195 -7.65 -27.09 11.75
CA PRO A 195 -6.40 -26.51 11.23
C PRO A 195 -6.54 -25.42 10.14
N VAL A 196 -5.80 -24.33 10.36
CA VAL A 196 -5.32 -23.41 9.33
C VAL A 196 -4.09 -24.07 8.69
N ALA A 197 -4.01 -23.99 7.36
CA ALA A 197 -2.85 -24.39 6.59
C ALA A 197 -1.54 -23.97 7.29
N GLU A 198 -0.67 -24.96 7.47
CA GLU A 198 0.66 -24.91 8.08
C GLU A 198 1.40 -23.59 7.78
N LEU A 199 1.38 -22.69 8.76
CA LEU A 199 2.20 -21.47 8.77
C LEU A 199 3.66 -21.92 8.80
N ALA A 200 4.37 -21.78 7.69
CA ALA A 200 5.81 -21.94 7.67
C ALA A 200 6.42 -21.01 8.73
N ASP A 201 7.03 -21.59 9.78
CA ASP A 201 7.73 -20.82 10.82
C ASP A 201 8.83 -20.00 10.14
N PRO A 202 8.75 -18.65 10.15
CA PRO A 202 9.74 -17.81 9.48
C PRO A 202 11.14 -18.01 10.07
N GLY A 203 11.25 -18.49 11.31
CA GLY A 203 12.51 -18.87 11.93
C GLY A 203 13.21 -20.07 11.28
N GLN A 204 12.47 -20.99 10.67
CA GLN A 204 13.00 -22.20 10.00
C GLN A 204 13.41 -21.97 8.55
N THR A 205 13.23 -20.76 8.01
CA THR A 205 13.60 -20.47 6.62
C THR A 205 15.12 -20.60 6.45
N VAL A 206 15.55 -21.48 5.56
CA VAL A 206 16.97 -21.72 5.26
C VAL A 206 17.51 -20.65 4.31
N ILE A 207 18.69 -20.13 4.61
CA ILE A 207 19.37 -19.13 3.80
C ILE A 207 20.20 -19.85 2.73
N HIS A 208 19.96 -19.56 1.45
CA HIS A 208 20.65 -20.25 0.34
C HIS A 208 21.87 -19.51 -0.21
N PHE A 209 22.26 -18.36 0.37
CA PHE A 209 23.37 -17.54 -0.14
C PHE A 209 24.16 -16.79 0.93
N GLY A 210 25.33 -16.29 0.53
CA GLY A 210 26.17 -15.42 1.35
C GLY A 210 26.84 -16.12 2.53
N LYS A 211 27.27 -15.32 3.52
CA LYS A 211 28.03 -15.81 4.69
C LYS A 211 27.22 -16.68 5.65
N MET A 212 25.88 -16.60 5.57
CA MET A 212 24.96 -17.36 6.43
C MET A 212 24.28 -18.52 5.70
N LYS A 213 24.85 -18.94 4.56
CA LYS A 213 24.34 -20.06 3.78
C LYS A 213 24.16 -21.32 4.64
N ASP A 214 23.09 -22.06 4.37
CA ASP A 214 22.70 -23.33 4.99
C ASP A 214 22.32 -23.22 6.49
N LYS A 215 22.15 -22.00 6.99
CA LYS A 215 21.58 -21.73 8.32
C LYS A 215 20.15 -21.24 8.22
N THR A 216 19.37 -21.49 9.26
CA THR A 216 18.03 -20.92 9.41
C THR A 216 18.09 -19.48 9.94
N ILE A 217 17.03 -18.69 9.70
CA ILE A 217 16.94 -17.32 10.24
C ILE A 217 17.06 -17.32 11.78
N ALA A 218 16.46 -18.30 12.46
CA ALA A 218 16.53 -18.43 13.92
C ALA A 218 17.95 -18.74 14.42
N GLU A 219 18.70 -19.59 13.74
CA GLU A 219 20.10 -19.89 14.09
C GLU A 219 21.00 -18.66 13.90
N VAL A 220 20.78 -17.90 12.83
CA VAL A 220 21.52 -16.65 12.60
C VAL A 220 21.16 -15.62 13.67
N TRP A 221 19.88 -15.51 14.06
CA TRP A 221 19.47 -14.59 15.14
C TRP A 221 20.13 -14.92 16.48
N LYS A 222 20.24 -16.21 16.81
CA LYS A 222 20.88 -16.71 18.04
C LYS A 222 22.40 -16.56 18.05
N SER A 223 23.04 -16.26 16.91
CA SER A 223 24.50 -16.13 16.83
C SER A 223 25.06 -14.80 17.38
N GLY A 224 24.25 -14.03 18.12
CA GLY A 224 24.63 -12.78 18.76
C GLY A 224 24.48 -11.54 17.86
N PRO A 225 25.07 -10.38 18.26
CA PRO A 225 24.80 -9.09 17.63
C PRO A 225 25.06 -9.03 16.13
N ALA A 226 26.09 -9.73 15.64
CA ALA A 226 26.42 -9.79 14.21
C ALA A 226 25.34 -10.55 13.41
N GLY A 227 24.77 -11.61 13.98
CA GLY A 227 23.68 -12.37 13.36
C GLY A 227 22.36 -11.61 13.37
N GLN A 228 22.04 -10.93 14.47
CA GLN A 228 20.89 -10.03 14.54
C GLN A 228 20.99 -8.88 13.53
N GLY A 229 22.19 -8.30 13.38
CA GLY A 229 22.47 -7.29 12.35
C GLY A 229 22.27 -7.82 10.94
N TRP A 230 22.68 -9.07 10.68
CA TRP A 230 22.49 -9.71 9.38
C TRP A 230 21.00 -9.96 9.08
N VAL A 231 20.20 -10.42 10.05
CA VAL A 231 18.75 -10.63 9.85
C VAL A 231 18.03 -9.31 9.58
N ARG A 232 18.41 -8.22 10.28
CA ARG A 232 17.89 -6.86 10.01
C ARG A 232 18.28 -6.36 8.61
N TRP A 233 19.52 -6.62 8.19
CA TRP A 233 19.97 -6.34 6.83
C TRP A 233 19.16 -7.15 5.80
N ALA A 234 18.96 -8.46 6.02
CA ALA A 234 18.18 -9.32 5.14
C ALA A 234 16.70 -8.87 5.03
N ALA A 235 16.12 -8.40 6.13
CA ALA A 235 14.77 -7.85 6.17
C ALA A 235 14.64 -6.48 5.48
N ASN A 236 15.75 -5.79 5.25
CA ASN A 236 15.81 -4.46 4.63
C ASN A 236 14.76 -3.50 5.23
N THR A 237 14.79 -3.36 6.56
CA THR A 237 13.85 -2.51 7.31
C THR A 237 14.21 -1.02 7.20
N ASP A 238 15.47 -0.70 6.92
CA ASP A 238 16.02 0.65 6.87
C ASP A 238 16.31 1.16 5.44
N GLY A 239 15.97 0.38 4.41
CA GLY A 239 16.20 0.71 3.01
C GLY A 239 17.66 0.56 2.55
N LYS A 240 18.57 0.11 3.43
CA LYS A 240 20.00 -0.12 3.14
C LYS A 240 20.40 -1.60 3.22
N GLY A 241 19.41 -2.46 3.31
CA GLY A 241 19.57 -3.89 3.48
C GLY A 241 19.76 -4.66 2.18
N TYR A 242 19.48 -5.95 2.25
CA TYR A 242 19.49 -6.88 1.13
C TYR A 242 18.46 -6.49 0.06
N ASP A 243 18.90 -6.40 -1.19
CA ASP A 243 18.05 -6.29 -2.38
C ASP A 243 18.04 -7.63 -3.12
N PRO A 244 16.89 -8.32 -3.23
CA PRO A 244 16.80 -9.59 -3.93
C PRO A 244 16.90 -9.48 -5.45
N GLN A 245 16.95 -8.27 -6.04
CA GLN A 245 17.04 -8.04 -7.49
C GLN A 245 15.97 -8.80 -8.30
N GLY A 246 14.77 -8.96 -7.71
CA GLY A 246 13.66 -9.69 -8.33
C GLY A 246 13.75 -11.23 -8.26
N LYS A 247 14.76 -11.81 -7.61
CA LYS A 247 14.89 -13.27 -7.47
C LYS A 247 13.85 -13.82 -6.47
N PRO A 248 13.02 -14.81 -6.85
CA PRO A 248 11.95 -15.33 -5.99
C PRO A 248 12.42 -15.81 -4.61
N GLU A 249 13.54 -16.53 -4.56
CA GLU A 249 14.15 -17.01 -3.31
C GLU A 249 14.61 -15.87 -2.40
N GLY A 250 15.18 -14.82 -2.97
CA GLY A 250 15.60 -13.62 -2.23
C GLY A 250 14.40 -12.83 -1.71
N ILE A 251 13.33 -12.71 -2.50
CA ILE A 251 12.07 -12.06 -2.08
C ILE A 251 11.44 -12.85 -0.94
N HIS A 252 11.42 -14.19 -1.03
CA HIS A 252 10.90 -15.05 0.02
C HIS A 252 11.70 -14.91 1.32
N LEU A 253 13.04 -14.97 1.24
CA LEU A 253 13.90 -14.77 2.41
C LEU A 253 13.69 -13.40 3.06
N GLN A 254 13.60 -12.32 2.28
CA GLN A 254 13.35 -10.98 2.79
C GLN A 254 11.99 -10.89 3.51
N ARG A 255 10.95 -11.54 2.97
CA ARG A 255 9.62 -11.62 3.61
C ARG A 255 9.68 -12.40 4.92
N MET A 256 10.37 -13.54 4.95
CA MET A 256 10.50 -14.37 6.15
C MET A 256 11.34 -13.67 7.23
N ALA A 257 12.41 -12.96 6.85
CA ALA A 257 13.20 -12.17 7.80
C ALA A 257 12.38 -11.04 8.44
N ARG A 258 11.50 -10.37 7.67
CA ARG A 258 10.56 -9.36 8.22
C ARG A 258 9.54 -9.99 9.18
N ALA A 259 8.95 -11.11 8.79
CA ALA A 259 8.00 -11.84 9.62
C ALA A 259 8.65 -12.30 10.94
N PHE A 260 9.87 -12.84 10.86
CA PHE A 260 10.64 -13.26 12.03
C PHE A 260 10.92 -12.09 13.00
N LEU A 261 11.34 -10.93 12.49
CA LEU A 261 11.57 -9.74 13.32
C LEU A 261 10.28 -9.22 13.98
N SER A 262 9.15 -9.26 13.26
CA SER A 262 7.84 -8.88 13.80
C SER A 262 7.43 -9.78 14.97
N LEU A 263 7.71 -11.09 14.88
CA LEU A 263 7.47 -12.02 15.99
C LEU A 263 8.39 -11.71 17.17
N GLN A 264 9.69 -11.47 16.94
CA GLN A 264 10.62 -11.13 18.02
C GLN A 264 10.24 -9.84 18.75
N SER A 265 9.69 -8.82 18.07
CA SER A 265 9.19 -7.62 18.72
C SER A 265 7.92 -7.85 19.55
N ALA A 266 7.08 -8.81 19.15
CA ALA A 266 5.86 -9.14 19.89
C ALA A 266 6.13 -9.90 21.20
N TYR A 267 7.28 -10.58 21.31
CA TYR A 267 7.72 -11.29 22.53
C TYR A 267 8.65 -10.45 23.44
N ALA A 268 8.98 -9.21 23.05
CA ALA A 268 9.89 -8.33 23.79
C ALA A 268 9.18 -7.21 24.59
N GLY A 269 7.85 -7.20 24.61
CA GLY A 269 7.00 -6.35 25.45
C GLY A 269 6.23 -7.18 26.46
#